data_AF-A0A1H5GB01-F1
#
_entry.id   AF-A0A1H5GB01-F1
#
_cell.length_a   1.000
_cell.length_b   1.000
_cell.length_c   1.000
_cell.angle_alpha   90.00
_cell.angle_beta   90.00
_cell.angle_gamma   90.00
#
_symmetry.space_group_name_H-M   'P 1'
#
loop_
_entity.id
_entity.type
_entity.pdbx_description
1 polymer ?
#
loop_
_entity_poly.entity_id
_entity_poly.type
_entity_poly.pdbx_seq_one_letter_code
_entity_poly.pdbx_strand_id
1 'polypeptide(L)'
;MAVTVEAVIPLLRDVRDAEEAVVGQLRADLAAEPARDHRQTLEDHIQEVDDHIHELNRRLEQLSNRGPLGKAFITLGGQAVSTGRVLLRQVSELPSAVRSGHDGHTPQRLLKDIEEEFAVAAKAAAAARAAERFADEIGDSLDTDMLRGIRTDDERFLNNLDHSLEEAADVVVRIKISEAGGGTAPAS
;
A
#
# COMPACT_ATOMS: atom_id res chain seq x y z
N MET A 1 19.75 26.18 0.87
CA MET A 1 18.39 25.84 0.39
C MET A 1 18.36 24.76 -0.69
N ALA A 2 19.39 24.56 -1.53
CA ALA A 2 19.39 23.45 -2.49
C ALA A 2 19.50 22.05 -1.82
N VAL A 3 20.24 21.96 -0.71
CA VAL A 3 20.48 20.71 0.04
C VAL A 3 19.20 20.12 0.66
N THR A 4 18.18 20.93 0.96
CA THR A 4 16.93 20.46 1.61
C THR A 4 15.94 19.87 0.60
N VAL A 5 15.89 20.39 -0.62
CA VAL A 5 15.02 19.86 -1.70
C VAL A 5 15.54 18.53 -2.24
N GLU A 6 16.86 18.31 -2.29
CA GLU A 6 17.42 17.01 -2.71
C GLU A 6 17.12 15.89 -1.71
N ALA A 7 16.89 16.23 -0.44
CA ALA A 7 16.56 15.28 0.62
C ALA A 7 15.12 14.74 0.52
N VAL A 8 14.22 15.37 -0.25
CA VAL A 8 12.85 14.88 -0.48
C VAL A 8 12.79 13.74 -1.50
N ILE A 9 13.74 13.71 -2.45
CA ILE A 9 13.79 12.71 -3.55
C ILE A 9 13.72 11.26 -3.03
N PRO A 10 14.55 10.82 -2.05
CA PRO A 10 14.43 9.46 -1.53
C PRO A 10 13.08 9.18 -0.88
N LEU A 11 12.47 10.16 -0.20
CA LEU A 11 11.15 9.99 0.43
C LEU A 11 10.04 9.84 -0.61
N LEU A 12 10.06 10.65 -1.67
CA LEU A 12 9.11 10.51 -2.79
C LEU A 12 9.24 9.15 -3.50
N ARG A 13 10.46 8.60 -3.59
CA ARG A 13 10.68 7.23 -4.09
C ARG A 13 10.11 6.19 -3.14
N ASP A 14 10.31 6.34 -1.83
CA ASP A 14 9.77 5.41 -0.83
C ASP A 14 8.22 5.38 -0.88
N VAL A 15 7.57 6.52 -1.10
CA VAL A 15 6.10 6.59 -1.29
C VAL A 15 5.71 5.88 -2.59
N ARG A 16 6.34 6.21 -3.71
CA ARG A 16 6.04 5.57 -5.01
C ARG A 16 6.24 4.05 -4.96
N ASP A 17 7.32 3.58 -4.35
CA ASP A 17 7.59 2.14 -4.21
C ASP A 17 6.52 1.45 -3.32
N ALA A 18 5.93 2.17 -2.36
CA ALA A 18 4.80 1.67 -1.58
C ALA A 18 3.49 1.62 -2.39
N GLU A 19 3.20 2.65 -3.19
CA GLU A 19 2.06 2.67 -4.13
C GLU A 19 2.14 1.53 -5.16
N GLU A 20 3.33 1.29 -5.73
CA GLU A 20 3.56 0.19 -6.65
C GLU A 20 3.27 -1.18 -6.00
N ALA A 21 3.56 -1.31 -4.70
CA ALA A 21 3.24 -2.52 -3.93
C ALA A 21 1.73 -2.68 -3.70
N VAL A 22 1.00 -1.58 -3.45
CA VAL A 22 -0.47 -1.59 -3.35
C VAL A 22 -1.07 -2.11 -4.66
N VAL A 23 -0.73 -1.47 -5.78
CA VAL A 23 -1.23 -1.88 -7.10
C VAL A 23 -0.85 -3.33 -7.44
N GLY A 24 0.37 -3.75 -7.09
CA GLY A 24 0.82 -5.13 -7.27
C GLY A 24 -0.05 -6.14 -6.52
N GLN A 25 -0.35 -5.88 -5.25
CA GLN A 25 -1.23 -6.71 -4.43
C GLN A 25 -2.67 -6.71 -4.98
N LEU A 26 -3.26 -5.54 -5.21
CA LEU A 26 -4.66 -5.44 -5.64
C LEU A 26 -4.90 -6.12 -7.00
N ARG A 27 -3.96 -5.99 -7.95
CA ARG A 27 -4.04 -6.72 -9.23
C ARG A 27 -3.90 -8.23 -9.05
N ALA A 28 -3.10 -8.69 -8.10
CA ALA A 28 -2.97 -10.12 -7.79
C ALA A 28 -4.24 -10.71 -7.17
N ASP A 29 -4.97 -9.92 -6.39
CA ASP A 29 -6.22 -10.34 -5.75
C ASP A 29 -7.41 -10.21 -6.72
N LEU A 30 -7.43 -9.21 -7.60
CA LEU A 30 -8.37 -9.15 -8.73
C LEU A 30 -8.28 -10.37 -9.66
N ALA A 31 -7.07 -10.88 -9.89
CA ALA A 31 -6.86 -12.09 -10.69
C ALA A 31 -7.43 -13.36 -10.04
N ALA A 32 -7.74 -13.31 -8.73
CA ALA A 32 -8.45 -14.39 -8.03
C ALA A 32 -9.98 -14.30 -8.18
N GLU A 33 -10.50 -13.37 -8.99
CA GLU A 33 -11.92 -13.17 -9.32
C GLU A 33 -12.87 -12.85 -8.14
N PRO A 34 -12.57 -11.83 -7.31
CA PRO A 34 -13.35 -11.53 -6.10
C PRO A 34 -14.84 -11.23 -6.36
N ALA A 35 -15.63 -11.21 -5.28
CA ALA A 35 -17.02 -10.78 -5.33
C ALA A 35 -17.14 -9.38 -5.94
N ARG A 36 -18.26 -9.09 -6.62
CA ARG A 36 -18.43 -7.87 -7.43
C ARG A 36 -18.16 -6.58 -6.67
N ASP A 37 -18.66 -6.46 -5.44
CA ASP A 37 -18.55 -5.23 -4.66
C ASP A 37 -17.11 -5.00 -4.17
N HIS A 38 -16.41 -6.08 -3.77
CA HIS A 38 -14.99 -6.03 -3.45
C HIS A 38 -14.15 -5.70 -4.69
N ARG A 39 -14.44 -6.36 -5.82
CA ARG A 39 -13.79 -6.08 -7.11
C ARG A 39 -13.85 -4.59 -7.47
N GLN A 40 -15.03 -3.98 -7.36
CA GLN A 40 -15.20 -2.57 -7.69
C GLN A 40 -14.37 -1.66 -6.76
N THR A 41 -14.36 -1.97 -5.47
CA THR A 41 -13.53 -1.23 -4.49
C THR A 41 -12.04 -1.29 -4.84
N LEU A 42 -11.54 -2.47 -5.26
CA LEU A 42 -10.15 -2.62 -5.68
C LEU A 42 -9.85 -1.90 -7.00
N GLU A 43 -10.74 -1.99 -7.99
CA GLU A 43 -10.58 -1.33 -9.28
C GLU A 43 -10.55 0.20 -9.15
N ASP A 44 -11.46 0.76 -8.35
CA ASP A 44 -11.53 2.20 -8.09
C ASP A 44 -10.23 2.69 -7.42
N HIS A 45 -9.72 1.97 -6.43
CA HIS A 45 -8.49 2.37 -5.75
C HIS A 45 -7.22 2.14 -6.60
N ILE A 46 -7.18 1.10 -7.44
CA ILE A 46 -6.07 0.94 -8.41
C ILE A 46 -5.96 2.16 -9.32
N GLN A 47 -7.09 2.71 -9.77
CA GLN A 47 -7.09 3.90 -10.62
C GLN A 47 -6.55 5.13 -9.85
N GLU A 48 -6.94 5.32 -8.59
CA GLU A 48 -6.40 6.38 -7.72
C GLU A 48 -4.87 6.24 -7.56
N VAL A 49 -4.39 5.03 -7.25
CA VAL A 49 -2.97 4.77 -7.03
C VAL A 49 -2.14 4.90 -8.31
N ASP A 50 -2.65 4.44 -9.46
CA ASP A 50 -1.99 4.65 -10.75
C ASP A 50 -1.82 6.17 -11.03
N ASP A 51 -2.83 6.99 -10.71
CA ASP A 51 -2.75 8.45 -10.82
C ASP A 51 -1.71 9.05 -9.85
N HIS A 52 -1.63 8.55 -8.61
CA HIS A 52 -0.61 8.96 -7.64
C HIS A 52 0.81 8.63 -8.13
N ILE A 53 1.04 7.41 -8.64
CA ILE A 53 2.32 6.97 -9.20
C ILE A 53 2.73 7.86 -10.37
N HIS A 54 1.78 8.21 -11.25
CA HIS A 54 2.04 9.13 -12.34
C HIS A 54 2.46 10.52 -11.85
N GLU A 55 1.78 11.06 -10.85
CA GLU A 55 2.12 12.36 -10.26
C GLU A 55 3.51 12.34 -9.60
N LEU A 56 3.80 11.30 -8.81
CA LEU A 56 5.08 11.10 -8.13
C LEU A 56 6.24 10.99 -9.14
N ASN A 57 6.07 10.22 -10.21
CA ASN A 57 7.08 10.08 -11.25
C ASN A 57 7.33 11.42 -11.96
N ARG A 58 6.28 12.16 -12.31
CA ARG A 58 6.39 13.49 -12.90
C ARG A 58 7.16 14.44 -11.97
N ARG A 59 6.86 14.41 -10.67
CA ARG A 59 7.55 15.25 -9.67
C ARG A 59 9.02 14.87 -9.52
N LEU A 60 9.34 13.57 -9.46
CA LEU A 60 10.70 13.05 -9.41
C LEU A 60 11.52 13.46 -10.64
N GLU A 61 10.93 13.43 -11.84
CA GLU A 61 11.57 13.89 -13.09
C GLU A 61 11.85 15.39 -13.06
N GLN A 62 10.92 16.21 -12.57
CA GLN A 62 11.12 17.66 -12.43
C GLN A 62 12.27 17.99 -11.48
N LEU A 63 12.36 17.29 -10.34
CA LEU A 63 13.44 17.45 -9.39
C LEU A 63 14.80 17.01 -9.97
N SER A 64 14.79 15.92 -10.73
CA SER A 64 15.97 15.36 -11.42
C SER A 64 16.57 16.29 -12.47
N ASN A 65 15.74 17.10 -13.13
CA ASN A 65 16.16 17.99 -14.21
C ASN A 65 16.68 19.37 -13.76
N ARG A 66 16.63 19.71 -12.47
CA ARG A 66 16.98 21.04 -11.93
C ARG A 66 18.48 21.29 -11.63
N GLY A 67 19.41 20.40 -12.00
CA GLY A 67 20.85 20.71 -11.95
C GLY A 67 21.82 19.51 -12.08
N PRO A 68 23.13 19.76 -12.24
CA PRO A 68 24.16 18.71 -12.37
C PRO A 68 24.28 17.80 -11.13
N LEU A 69 23.89 18.28 -9.94
CA LEU A 69 23.82 17.48 -8.70
C LEU A 69 22.62 16.52 -8.69
N GLY A 70 21.47 16.93 -9.23
CA GLY A 70 20.30 16.05 -9.42
C GLY A 70 20.63 14.84 -10.32
N LYS A 71 21.43 15.04 -11.36
CA LYS A 71 21.94 13.94 -12.21
C LYS A 71 22.91 13.01 -11.47
N ALA A 72 23.81 13.56 -10.64
CA ALA A 72 24.73 12.77 -9.83
C ALA A 72 24.00 11.91 -8.78
N PHE A 73 22.90 12.40 -8.19
CA PHE A 73 22.05 11.66 -7.24
C PHE A 73 21.23 10.53 -7.88
N ILE A 74 21.01 10.58 -9.20
CA ILE A 74 20.36 9.52 -9.99
C ILE A 74 21.39 8.48 -10.43
N THR A 75 22.61 8.89 -10.77
CA THR A 75 23.68 7.99 -11.25
C THR A 75 24.42 7.26 -10.11
N LEU A 76 24.59 7.91 -8.95
CA LEU A 76 25.09 7.27 -7.74
C LEU A 76 23.89 6.88 -6.87
N GLY A 77 23.45 5.62 -6.94
CA GLY A 77 22.45 5.09 -6.01
C GLY A 77 22.73 5.55 -4.58
N GLY A 78 21.70 6.12 -3.92
CA GLY A 78 21.77 6.86 -2.66
C GLY A 78 22.47 6.14 -1.50
N GLN A 79 23.81 6.20 -1.50
CA GLN A 79 24.65 5.63 -0.45
C GLN A 79 25.31 6.68 0.46
N ALA A 80 25.23 7.98 0.15
CA ALA A 80 26.05 8.99 0.85
C ALA A 80 25.31 10.03 1.70
N VAL A 81 23.97 10.03 1.77
CA VAL A 81 23.22 10.93 2.69
C VAL A 81 22.24 10.09 3.53
N SER A 82 22.79 9.28 4.43
CA SER A 82 22.01 8.51 5.41
C SER A 82 22.05 9.19 6.78
N THR A 83 21.31 10.27 6.95
CA THR A 83 20.99 10.79 8.30
C THR A 83 19.48 10.77 8.59
N GLY A 84 18.67 10.26 7.66
CA GLY A 84 17.23 10.17 7.83
C GLY A 84 16.57 9.14 6.93
N ARG A 85 17.16 7.94 6.75
CA ARG A 85 16.39 6.82 6.21
C ARG A 85 15.30 6.50 7.23
N VAL A 86 14.07 6.92 6.96
CA VAL A 86 12.91 6.30 7.58
C VAL A 86 12.95 4.85 7.08
N LEU A 87 13.46 3.96 7.93
CA LEU A 87 13.61 2.54 7.67
C LEU A 87 12.21 1.88 7.65
N LEU A 88 11.39 2.19 6.65
CA LEU A 88 10.19 1.39 6.33
C LEU A 88 10.56 0.14 5.51
N ARG A 89 11.85 -0.07 5.24
CA ARG A 89 12.38 -1.15 4.39
C ARG A 89 12.70 -2.45 5.14
N GLN A 90 11.88 -2.81 6.13
CA GLN A 90 11.89 -4.14 6.74
C GLN A 90 10.48 -4.59 7.13
N VAL A 91 9.64 -4.81 6.12
CA VAL A 91 8.72 -5.95 6.18
C VAL A 91 9.10 -6.79 4.99
N SER A 92 9.68 -7.95 5.29
CA SER A 92 10.01 -9.00 4.34
C SER A 92 8.90 -9.17 3.32
N GLU A 93 9.20 -8.87 2.06
CA GLU A 93 8.54 -9.47 0.92
C GLU A 93 8.76 -10.97 1.05
N LEU A 94 7.82 -11.67 1.69
CA LEU A 94 7.52 -13.02 1.28
C LEU A 94 6.52 -12.86 0.15
N PRO A 95 6.91 -13.04 -1.13
CA PRO A 95 5.92 -13.27 -2.15
C PRO A 95 5.16 -14.51 -1.69
N SER A 96 3.84 -14.41 -1.55
CA SER A 96 2.96 -15.56 -1.33
C SER A 96 2.88 -16.46 -2.58
N ALA A 97 4.01 -16.64 -3.28
CA ALA A 97 4.18 -17.41 -4.52
C ALA A 97 4.22 -18.93 -4.29
N VAL A 98 3.68 -19.41 -3.18
CA VAL A 98 3.24 -20.81 -3.03
C VAL A 98 1.72 -20.81 -2.89
N ARG A 99 1.04 -20.27 -3.91
CA ARG A 99 -0.42 -20.31 -4.07
C ARG A 99 -0.78 -21.62 -4.80
N SER A 100 -0.42 -22.76 -4.21
CA SER A 100 -0.72 -24.09 -4.75
C SER A 100 -2.05 -24.59 -4.21
N GLY A 101 -3.01 -24.79 -5.11
CA GLY A 101 -4.12 -25.73 -4.91
C GLY A 101 -5.50 -25.12 -4.76
N HIS A 102 -6.29 -25.24 -5.84
CA HIS A 102 -7.68 -25.71 -5.94
C HIS A 102 -8.79 -25.36 -4.92
N ASP A 103 -8.53 -24.55 -3.90
CA ASP A 103 -9.56 -24.10 -2.97
C ASP A 103 -10.08 -22.75 -3.48
N GLY A 104 -11.33 -22.74 -3.93
CA GLY A 104 -12.04 -21.54 -4.41
C GLY A 104 -12.17 -20.46 -3.32
N HIS A 105 -13.02 -19.46 -3.54
CA HIS A 105 -13.31 -18.37 -2.59
C HIS A 105 -13.83 -18.87 -1.23
N THR A 106 -12.94 -19.41 -0.39
CA THR A 106 -13.26 -19.73 0.99
C THR A 106 -13.29 -18.42 1.78
N PRO A 107 -14.19 -18.28 2.75
CA PRO A 107 -14.23 -17.09 3.61
C PRO A 107 -12.91 -16.82 4.34
N GLN A 108 -12.14 -17.86 4.66
CA GLN A 108 -10.81 -17.73 5.26
C GLN A 108 -9.79 -17.12 4.30
N ARG A 109 -9.89 -17.46 3.01
CA ARG A 109 -9.03 -16.88 1.99
C ARG A 109 -9.38 -15.41 1.77
N LEU A 110 -10.66 -15.09 1.64
CA LEU A 110 -11.11 -13.70 1.51
C LEU A 110 -10.63 -12.83 2.68
N LEU A 111 -10.76 -13.33 3.92
CA LEU A 111 -10.26 -12.63 5.10
C LEU A 111 -8.76 -12.33 4.99
N LYS A 112 -7.98 -13.33 4.58
CA LYS A 112 -6.53 -13.19 4.43
C LYS A 112 -6.16 -12.22 3.29
N ASP A 113 -6.88 -12.26 2.18
CA ASP A 113 -6.66 -11.34 1.05
C ASP A 113 -6.90 -9.89 1.53
N ILE A 114 -8.01 -9.62 2.25
CA ILE A 114 -8.29 -8.30 2.85
C ILE A 114 -7.22 -7.87 3.86
N GLU A 115 -6.69 -8.78 4.69
CA GLU A 115 -5.59 -8.48 5.61
C GLU A 115 -4.31 -8.06 4.87
N GLU A 116 -3.99 -8.71 3.75
CA GLU A 116 -2.83 -8.38 2.91
C GLU A 116 -3.02 -7.01 2.24
N GLU A 117 -4.22 -6.75 1.68
CA GLU A 117 -4.63 -5.46 1.11
C GLU A 117 -4.50 -4.32 2.15
N PHE A 118 -4.97 -4.54 3.37
CA PHE A 118 -4.88 -3.57 4.46
C PHE A 118 -3.43 -3.28 4.84
N ALA A 119 -2.60 -4.32 4.92
CA ALA A 119 -1.20 -4.17 5.30
C ALA A 119 -0.39 -3.34 4.28
N VAL A 120 -0.61 -3.54 2.98
CA VAL A 120 0.09 -2.76 1.94
C VAL A 120 -0.38 -1.31 1.91
N ALA A 121 -1.70 -1.06 2.03
CA ALA A 121 -2.26 0.29 2.05
C ALA A 121 -1.83 1.08 3.31
N ALA A 122 -1.79 0.43 4.47
CA ALA A 122 -1.32 1.06 5.71
C ALA A 122 0.14 1.49 5.61
N LYS A 123 0.96 0.73 4.89
CA LYS A 123 2.35 1.08 4.63
C LYS A 123 2.47 2.28 3.68
N ALA A 124 1.66 2.35 2.63
CA ALA A 124 1.62 3.50 1.71
C ALA A 124 1.23 4.78 2.45
N ALA A 125 0.12 4.75 3.20
CA ALA A 125 -0.32 5.88 4.02
C ALA A 125 0.75 6.34 5.04
N ALA A 126 1.45 5.39 5.66
CA ALA A 126 2.54 5.71 6.60
C ALA A 126 3.75 6.33 5.91
N ALA A 127 4.13 5.84 4.73
CA ALA A 127 5.20 6.43 3.92
C ALA A 127 4.84 7.86 3.48
N ALA A 128 3.62 8.05 2.97
CA ALA A 128 3.10 9.36 2.57
C ALA A 128 3.07 10.34 3.75
N ARG A 129 2.62 9.90 4.94
CA ARG A 129 2.65 10.72 6.17
C ARG A 129 4.06 11.15 6.57
N ALA A 130 5.02 10.23 6.54
CA ALA A 130 6.40 10.53 6.89
C ALA A 130 7.02 11.55 5.93
N ALA A 131 6.76 11.38 4.62
CA ALA A 131 7.21 12.29 3.59
C ALA A 131 6.51 13.66 3.68
N GLU A 132 5.19 13.69 3.94
CA GLU A 132 4.41 14.92 4.13
C GLU A 132 5.02 15.75 5.26
N ARG A 133 5.32 15.12 6.41
CA ARG A 133 5.91 15.82 7.54
C ARG A 133 7.29 16.40 7.22
N PHE A 134 8.09 15.69 6.43
CA PHE A 134 9.40 16.18 6.00
C PHE A 134 9.26 17.37 5.05
N ALA A 135 8.36 17.29 4.06
CA ALA A 135 8.10 18.36 3.10
C ALA A 135 7.61 19.64 3.81
N ASP A 136 6.71 19.49 4.79
CA ASP A 136 6.21 20.59 5.61
C ASP A 136 7.34 21.27 6.40
N GLU A 137 8.22 20.48 7.02
CA GLU A 137 9.35 21.00 7.81
C GLU A 137 10.36 21.81 6.96
N ILE A 138 10.55 21.44 5.69
CA ILE A 138 11.43 22.19 4.77
C ILE A 138 10.69 23.30 4.00
N GLY A 139 9.40 23.48 4.23
CA GLY A 139 8.56 24.49 3.58
C GLY A 139 8.25 24.20 2.10
N ASP A 140 8.30 22.94 1.66
CA ASP A 140 7.86 22.54 0.31
C ASP A 140 6.35 22.29 0.31
N SER A 141 5.57 23.35 0.12
CA SER A 141 4.10 23.28 0.14
C SER A 141 3.55 22.42 -0.99
N LEU A 142 4.22 22.37 -2.14
CA LEU A 142 3.79 21.57 -3.28
C LEU A 142 3.84 20.07 -2.93
N ASP A 143 4.98 19.61 -2.41
CA ASP A 143 5.14 18.21 -2.03
C ASP A 143 4.27 17.87 -0.81
N THR A 144 4.11 18.81 0.12
CA THR A 144 3.23 18.64 1.29
C THR A 144 1.79 18.37 0.86
N ASP A 145 1.23 19.19 -0.04
CA ASP A 145 -0.16 19.04 -0.47
C ASP A 145 -0.38 17.78 -1.31
N MET A 146 0.59 17.44 -2.18
CA MET A 146 0.57 16.20 -2.96
C MET A 146 0.56 14.96 -2.05
N LEU A 147 1.49 14.89 -1.10
CA LEU A 147 1.63 13.75 -0.18
C LEU A 147 0.45 13.62 0.77
N ARG A 148 -0.14 14.76 1.19
CA ARG A 148 -1.38 14.76 1.96
C ARG A 148 -2.55 14.17 1.16
N GLY A 149 -2.66 14.51 -0.12
CA GLY A 149 -3.67 13.96 -1.03
C GLY A 149 -3.58 12.44 -1.08
N ILE A 150 -2.40 11.92 -1.43
CA ILE A 150 -2.09 10.49 -1.47
C ILE A 150 -2.47 9.81 -0.15
N ARG A 151 -1.94 10.32 0.98
CA ARG A 151 -2.25 9.79 2.31
C ARG A 151 -3.75 9.74 2.60
N THR A 152 -4.49 10.76 2.20
CA THR A 152 -5.93 10.86 2.49
C THR A 152 -6.74 9.86 1.68
N ASP A 153 -6.34 9.59 0.44
CA ASP A 153 -6.96 8.58 -0.40
C ASP A 153 -6.65 7.16 0.12
N ASP A 154 -5.42 6.86 0.53
CA ASP A 154 -5.06 5.59 1.17
C ASP A 154 -5.81 5.37 2.50
N GLU A 155 -5.93 6.42 3.32
CA GLU A 155 -6.68 6.36 4.58
C GLU A 155 -8.18 6.09 4.33
N ARG A 156 -8.73 6.62 3.22
CA ARG A 156 -10.11 6.31 2.80
C ARG A 156 -10.23 4.85 2.39
N PHE A 157 -9.28 4.33 1.62
CA PHE A 157 -9.27 2.93 1.22
C PHE A 157 -9.14 1.99 2.43
N LEU A 158 -8.26 2.28 3.39
CA LEU A 158 -8.15 1.55 4.65
C LEU A 158 -9.47 1.52 5.42
N ASN A 159 -10.18 2.64 5.48
CA ASN A 159 -11.49 2.69 6.12
C ASN A 159 -12.52 1.80 5.39
N ASN A 160 -12.46 1.69 4.06
CA ASN A 160 -13.33 0.78 3.31
C ASN A 160 -12.96 -0.68 3.60
N LEU A 161 -11.68 -1.01 3.65
CA LEU A 161 -11.20 -2.35 3.98
C LEU A 161 -11.55 -2.78 5.40
N ASP A 162 -11.56 -1.84 6.37
CA ASP A 162 -11.93 -2.13 7.77
C ASP A 162 -13.34 -2.74 7.86
N HIS A 163 -14.30 -2.19 7.11
CA HIS A 163 -15.66 -2.72 7.05
C HIS A 163 -15.69 -4.12 6.40
N SER A 164 -14.99 -4.30 5.28
CA SER A 164 -14.90 -5.61 4.60
C SER A 164 -14.22 -6.67 5.48
N LEU A 165 -13.23 -6.27 6.27
CA LEU A 165 -12.50 -7.13 7.19
C LEU A 165 -13.41 -7.66 8.29
N GLU A 166 -14.20 -6.77 8.92
CA GLU A 166 -15.18 -7.15 9.93
C GLU A 166 -16.22 -8.14 9.36
N GLU A 167 -16.77 -7.88 8.17
CA GLU A 167 -17.73 -8.77 7.52
C GLU A 167 -17.14 -10.15 7.20
N ALA A 168 -15.92 -10.20 6.68
CA ALA A 168 -15.22 -11.45 6.37
C ALA A 168 -14.92 -12.26 7.64
N ALA A 169 -14.44 -11.60 8.70
CA ALA A 169 -14.17 -12.22 9.99
C ALA A 169 -15.43 -12.83 10.60
N ASP A 170 -16.55 -12.10 10.54
CA ASP A 170 -17.86 -12.55 11.01
C ASP A 170 -18.34 -13.83 10.30
N VAL A 171 -18.15 -13.92 8.98
CA VAL A 171 -18.48 -15.14 8.21
C VAL A 171 -17.62 -16.31 8.68
N VAL A 172 -16.31 -16.11 8.84
CA VAL A 172 -15.39 -17.15 9.30
C VAL A 172 -15.77 -17.63 10.69
N VAL A 173 -16.09 -16.71 11.61
CA VAL A 173 -16.54 -17.04 12.98
C VAL A 173 -17.82 -17.87 12.95
N ARG A 174 -18.83 -17.47 12.16
CA ARG A 174 -20.10 -18.22 12.04
C ARG A 174 -19.87 -19.65 11.54
N ILE A 175 -19.00 -19.84 10.55
CA ILE A 175 -18.64 -21.17 10.04
C ILE A 175 -17.99 -22.01 11.14
N LYS A 176 -17.00 -21.45 11.84
CA LYS A 176 -16.28 -22.16 12.91
C LYS A 176 -17.19 -22.57 14.07
N ILE A 177 -18.15 -21.71 14.44
CA ILE A 177 -19.15 -22.03 15.47
C ILE A 177 -20.08 -23.15 15.00
N SER A 178 -20.55 -23.12 13.75
CA SER A 178 -21.41 -24.16 13.19
C SER A 178 -20.71 -25.52 13.10
N GLU A 179 -19.42 -25.53 12.72
CA GLU A 179 -18.58 -26.74 12.71
C GLU A 179 -18.42 -27.34 14.11
N ALA A 180 -18.24 -26.49 15.14
CA ALA A 180 -18.12 -26.94 16.53
C ALA A 180 -19.45 -27.44 17.14
N GLY A 181 -20.58 -26.85 16.75
CA GLY A 181 -21.91 -27.20 17.25
C GLY A 181 -22.57 -28.42 16.58
N GLY A 182 -22.12 -28.82 15.39
CA GLY A 182 -22.66 -29.97 14.64
C GLY A 182 -22.17 -31.35 15.09
N GLY A 183 -21.28 -31.42 16.10
CA GLY A 183 -20.57 -32.64 16.52
C GLY A 183 -21.31 -33.57 17.49
N THR A 184 -22.57 -33.33 17.84
CA THR A 184 -23.32 -34.19 18.78
C THR A 184 -24.67 -34.62 18.23
N ALA A 185 -24.68 -35.70 17.42
CA ALA A 185 -25.85 -36.55 17.28
C ALA A 185 -25.60 -37.84 18.09
N PRO A 186 -26.37 -38.13 19.15
CA PRO A 186 -26.28 -39.42 19.82
C PRO A 186 -26.82 -40.50 18.87
N ALA A 187 -26.00 -41.51 18.58
CA ALA A 187 -26.44 -42.73 17.93
C ALA A 187 -27.57 -43.36 18.77
N SER A 188 -28.75 -43.52 18.16
CA SER A 188 -29.84 -44.35 18.67
C SER A 188 -29.76 -45.74 18.06
#